data_AF-A0A5D2W7D3-F1
#
_entry.id   AF-A0A5D2W7D3-F1
#
_cell.length_a   1.000
_cell.length_b   1.000
_cell.length_c   1.000
_cell.angle_alpha   90.00
_cell.angle_beta   90.00
_cell.angle_gamma   90.00
#
_symmetry.space_group_name_H-M   'P 1'
#
loop_
_entity.id
_entity.type
_entity.pdbx_description
1 polymer ?
#
loop_
_entity_poly.entity_id
_entity_poly.type
_entity_poly.pdbx_seq_one_letter_code
_entity_poly.pdbx_strand_id
1 'polypeptide(L)'
;MLDMGFEEDVRFILGKTCSARQMVIFSATWPAGVHRLAQEYMAPNPVKVVIGSKDLAANHDVMQIVEVLDDRARYERLTAFKISLHWLNRMGSI
;
A
#
# COMPACT_ATOMS: atom_id res chain seq x y z
N MET A 1 -2.89 3.57 10.59
CA MET A 1 -2.99 3.51 12.07
C MET A 1 -2.44 4.78 12.70
N LEU A 2 -1.14 5.07 12.57
CA LEU A 2 -0.57 6.32 13.09
C LEU A 2 -1.16 7.55 12.37
N ASP A 3 -1.32 7.50 11.05
CA ASP A 3 -1.94 8.59 10.26
C ASP A 3 -3.42 8.83 10.60
N MET A 4 -4.07 7.89 11.29
CA MET A 4 -5.47 8.03 11.75
C MET A 4 -5.56 8.60 13.17
N GLY A 5 -4.43 8.97 13.78
CA GLY A 5 -4.37 9.54 15.14
C GLY A 5 -4.21 8.52 16.27
N PHE A 6 -4.15 7.20 15.99
CA PHE A 6 -4.07 6.16 17.02
C PHE A 6 -2.70 6.03 17.70
N GLU A 7 -1.76 6.96 17.50
CA GLU A 7 -0.42 6.83 18.07
C GLU A 7 -0.45 6.75 19.61
N GLU A 8 -1.27 7.60 20.24
CA GLU A 8 -1.38 7.66 21.70
C GLU A 8 -1.97 6.37 22.28
N ASP A 9 -3.02 5.83 21.65
CA ASP A 9 -3.66 4.57 22.04
C ASP A 9 -2.71 3.38 21.90
N VAL A 10 -1.94 3.33 20.80
CA VAL A 10 -0.91 2.29 20.59
C VAL A 10 0.11 2.33 21.71
N ARG A 11 0.64 3.51 22.02
CA ARG A 11 1.62 3.70 23.09
C ARG A 11 1.06 3.29 24.44
N PHE A 12 -0.19 3.63 24.72
CA PHE A 12 -0.89 3.23 25.94
C PHE A 12 -0.97 1.70 26.06
N ILE A 13 -1.45 1.01 25.02
CA ILE A 13 -1.56 -0.45 25.00
C ILE A 13 -0.19 -1.11 25.14
N LEU A 14 0.81 -0.63 24.40
CA LEU A 14 2.19 -1.16 24.46
C LEU A 14 2.86 -0.93 25.82
N GLY A 15 2.46 0.11 26.56
CA GLY A 15 2.89 0.38 27.93
C GLY A 15 2.24 -0.53 28.98
N LYS A 16 1.12 -1.19 28.65
CA LYS A 16 0.43 -2.13 29.55
C LYS A 16 0.79 -3.60 29.30
N THR A 17 1.64 -3.88 28.32
CA THR A 17 2.04 -5.24 27.93
C THR A 17 3.41 -5.59 28.53
N CYS A 18 3.67 -6.90 28.72
CA CYS A 18 4.93 -7.40 29.29
C CYS A 18 6.17 -6.92 28.51
N SER A 19 7.24 -6.52 29.20
CA SER A 19 8.49 -6.07 28.59
C SER A 19 9.24 -7.20 27.88
N ALA A 20 9.17 -8.43 28.40
CA ALA A 20 9.73 -9.62 27.76
C ALA A 20 8.73 -10.15 26.72
N ARG A 21 8.89 -9.70 25.47
CA ARG A 21 8.02 -10.07 24.35
C ARG A 21 8.76 -10.08 23.02
N GLN A 22 8.25 -10.89 22.08
CA GLN A 22 8.58 -10.76 20.66
C GLN A 22 7.58 -9.79 20.02
N MET A 23 8.08 -8.81 19.28
CA MET A 23 7.26 -7.81 18.59
C MET A 23 7.51 -7.88 17.09
N VAL A 24 6.42 -7.80 16.31
CA VAL A 24 6.46 -7.68 14.86
C VAL A 24 5.58 -6.49 14.48
N ILE A 25 6.10 -5.60 13.64
CA ILE A 25 5.37 -4.48 13.06
C ILE A 25 5.29 -4.70 11.56
N PHE A 26 4.07 -4.66 11.02
CA PHE A 26 3.82 -4.66 9.58
C PHE A 26 3.47 -3.25 9.14
N SER A 27 4.14 -2.77 8.09
CA SER A 27 3.85 -1.46 7.52
C SER A 27 4.15 -1.45 6.02
N ALA A 28 3.24 -0.86 5.24
CA ALA A 28 3.43 -0.66 3.80
C ALA A 28 4.39 0.52 3.51
N THR A 29 4.49 1.47 4.45
CA THR A 29 5.35 2.65 4.35
C THR A 29 6.30 2.74 5.54
N TRP A 30 7.30 3.62 5.49
CA TRP A 30 8.29 3.77 6.56
C TRP A 30 8.52 5.24 6.98
N PRO A 31 7.47 5.96 7.41
CA PRO A 31 7.60 7.34 7.88
C PRO A 31 8.23 7.41 9.29
N ALA A 32 8.64 8.62 9.69
CA ALA A 32 9.33 8.86 10.97
C ALA A 32 8.57 8.34 12.20
N GLY A 33 7.22 8.44 12.21
CA GLY A 33 6.41 7.92 13.32
C GLY A 33 6.54 6.41 13.52
N VAL A 34 6.55 5.64 12.42
CA VAL A 34 6.75 4.18 12.46
C VAL A 34 8.18 3.85 12.90
N HIS A 35 9.17 4.60 12.42
CA HIS A 35 10.56 4.43 12.82
C HIS A 35 10.74 4.63 14.33
N ARG A 36 10.16 5.70 14.87
CA ARG A 36 10.19 6.00 16.30
C ARG A 36 9.51 4.91 17.13
N LEU A 37 8.32 4.46 16.73
CA LEU A 37 7.61 3.38 17.42
C LEU A 37 8.44 2.09 17.47
N ALA A 38 9.08 1.72 16.35
CA ALA A 38 9.92 0.53 16.29
C ALA A 38 11.14 0.63 17.22
N GLN A 39 11.82 1.79 17.24
CA GLN A 39 12.99 1.99 18.11
C GLN A 39 12.65 1.95 19.61
N GLU A 40 11.47 2.44 19.99
CA GLU A 40 11.07 2.51 21.40
C GLU A 40 10.59 1.17 21.95
N TYR A 41 9.89 0.36 21.15
CA TYR A 41 9.17 -0.81 21.65
C TYR A 41 9.67 -2.17 21.15
N MET A 42 10.46 -2.21 20.07
CA MET A 42 11.07 -3.46 19.61
C MET A 42 12.36 -3.78 20.38
N ALA A 43 12.76 -5.04 20.34
CA ALA A 43 14.06 -5.45 20.86
C ALA A 43 15.21 -4.73 20.12
N PRO A 44 16.37 -4.55 20.77
CA PRO A 44 17.55 -3.99 20.13
C PRO A 44 17.89 -4.74 18.83
N ASN A 45 18.27 -3.99 17.79
CA ASN A 45 18.62 -4.49 16.46
C ASN A 45 17.50 -5.29 15.75
N PRO A 46 16.33 -4.67 15.50
CA PRO A 46 15.23 -5.35 14.81
C PRO A 46 15.61 -5.70 13.37
N VAL A 47 15.22 -6.90 12.92
CA VAL A 47 15.39 -7.31 11.53
C VAL A 47 14.29 -6.65 10.69
N LYS A 48 14.69 -5.82 9.73
CA LYS A 48 13.78 -5.20 8.76
C LYS A 48 13.79 -5.99 7.45
N VAL A 49 12.64 -6.56 7.09
CA VAL A 49 12.42 -7.21 5.80
C VAL A 49 11.60 -6.27 4.92
N VAL A 50 12.07 -6.01 3.71
CA VAL A 50 11.37 -5.19 2.71
C VAL A 50 11.15 -6.05 1.48
N ILE A 51 9.91 -6.12 1.01
CA ILE A 51 9.53 -6.84 -0.21
C ILE A 51 9.16 -5.79 -1.26
N GLY A 52 9.80 -5.85 -2.42
CA GLY A 52 9.63 -4.87 -3.50
C GLY A 52 10.51 -3.62 -3.36
N SER A 53 10.13 -2.54 -4.06
CA SER A 53 10.81 -1.25 -3.95
C SER A 53 10.31 -0.45 -2.74
N LYS A 54 11.17 0.42 -2.19
CA LYS A 54 10.79 1.36 -1.12
C LYS A 54 9.93 2.51 -1.64
N ASP A 55 10.01 2.79 -2.93
CA ASP A 55 9.27 3.88 -3.55
C ASP A 55 7.83 3.42 -3.82
N LEU A 56 6.88 4.25 -3.41
CA LEU A 56 5.46 4.10 -3.76
C LEU A 56 5.30 4.41 -5.25
N ALA A 57 5.64 3.43 -6.08
CA ALA A 57 5.40 3.48 -7.51
C ALA A 57 4.27 2.52 -7.86
N ALA A 58 3.39 2.96 -8.76
CA ALA A 58 2.47 2.03 -9.40
C ALA A 58 3.30 0.98 -10.16
N ASN A 59 2.86 -0.28 -10.11
CA ASN A 59 3.62 -1.38 -10.69
C ASN A 59 3.92 -1.09 -12.18
N HIS A 60 5.21 -1.07 -12.56
CA HIS A 60 5.63 -0.87 -13.94
C HIS A 60 5.18 -2.00 -14.87
N ASP A 61 4.95 -3.19 -14.32
CA ASP A 61 4.41 -4.34 -15.07
C ASP A 61 2.91 -4.20 -15.37
N VAL A 62 2.23 -3.22 -14.75
CA VAL A 62 0.82 -2.92 -15.00
C VAL A 62 0.72 -1.68 -15.87
N MET A 63 0.36 -1.89 -17.14
CA MET A 63 0.07 -0.80 -18.08
C MET A 63 -1.11 0.02 -17.58
N GLN A 64 -0.90 1.32 -17.38
CA GLN A 64 -1.91 2.28 -16.93
C GLN A 64 -2.30 3.20 -18.07
N ILE A 65 -3.59 3.26 -18.37
CA ILE A 65 -4.16 4.15 -19.39
C ILE A 65 -5.08 5.13 -18.67
N VAL A 66 -4.82 6.44 -18.84
CA VAL A 66 -5.63 7.51 -18.25
C VAL A 66 -6.30 8.28 -19.38
N GLU A 67 -7.63 8.38 -19.33
CA GLU A 67 -8.41 9.15 -20.29
C GLU A 67 -9.28 10.17 -19.56
N VAL A 68 -9.18 11.43 -19.99
CA VAL A 68 -10.01 12.53 -19.48
C VAL A 68 -11.21 12.67 -20.40
N LEU A 69 -12.40 12.53 -19.83
CA LEU A 69 -13.66 12.47 -20.58
C LEU A 69 -14.70 13.37 -19.90
N ASP A 70 -15.63 13.89 -20.68
CA ASP A 70 -16.87 14.45 -20.13
C ASP A 70 -17.70 13.35 -19.45
N ASP A 71 -18.39 13.68 -18.37
CA ASP A 71 -19.16 12.71 -17.57
C ASP A 71 -20.21 11.98 -18.42
N ARG A 72 -20.81 12.68 -19.39
CA ARG A 72 -21.82 12.12 -20.30
C ARG A 72 -21.22 11.11 -21.27
N ALA A 73 -19.95 11.25 -21.62
CA ALA A 73 -19.23 10.36 -22.54
C ALA A 73 -18.72 9.07 -21.86
N ARG A 74 -18.73 8.99 -20.52
CA ARG A 74 -18.15 7.86 -19.77
C ARG A 74 -18.81 6.53 -20.12
N TYR A 75 -20.14 6.50 -20.28
CA TYR A 75 -20.88 5.26 -20.55
C TYR A 75 -20.60 4.70 -21.96
N GLU A 76 -20.62 5.57 -22.96
CA GLU A 76 -20.31 5.21 -24.35
C GLU A 76 -18.87 4.74 -24.47
N ARG A 77 -17.92 5.46 -23.86
CA ARG A 77 -16.51 5.10 -23.87
C ARG A 77 -16.24 3.76 -23.20
N LEU A 78 -16.90 3.47 -22.07
CA LEU A 78 -16.78 2.19 -21.36
C LEU A 78 -17.32 1.03 -22.21
N THR A 79 -18.44 1.25 -22.90
CA THR A 79 -19.03 0.23 -23.79
C THR A 79 -18.12 -0.06 -24.98
N ALA A 80 -17.57 0.99 -25.60
CA ALA A 80 -16.56 0.86 -26.65
C ALA A 80 -15.29 0.15 -26.14
N PHE A 81 -14.84 0.45 -24.92
CA PHE A 81 -13.66 -0.19 -24.32
C PHE A 81 -13.83 -1.69 -24.13
N LYS A 82 -14.98 -2.15 -23.63
CA LYS A 82 -15.28 -3.57 -23.45
C LYS A 82 -15.21 -4.34 -24.77
N ILE A 83 -15.72 -3.72 -25.84
CA ILE A 83 -15.65 -4.29 -27.17
C ILE A 83 -14.19 -4.37 -27.63
N SER A 84 -13.41 -3.29 -27.52
CA SER A 84 -11.98 -3.30 -27.88
C SER A 84 -11.16 -4.31 -27.07
N LEU A 85 -11.38 -4.44 -25.75
CA LEU A 85 -10.69 -5.43 -24.92
C LEU A 85 -11.08 -6.87 -25.30
N HIS A 86 -12.36 -7.12 -25.60
CA HIS A 86 -12.81 -8.43 -26.06
C HIS A 86 -12.13 -8.83 -27.37
N TRP A 87 -11.93 -7.86 -28.28
CA TRP A 87 -11.22 -8.07 -29.54
C TRP A 87 -9.71 -8.23 -29.35
N LEU A 88 -9.08 -7.42 -28.48
CA LEU A 88 -7.65 -7.56 -28.16
C LEU A 88 -7.34 -8.92 -27.53
N ASN A 89 -8.17 -9.40 -26.61
CA ASN A 89 -7.98 -10.73 -25.99
C ASN A 89 -8.25 -11.89 -26.96
N ARG A 90 -9.07 -11.71 -28.01
CA ARG A 90 -9.30 -12.74 -29.05
C ARG A 90 -8.21 -12.77 -30.12
N MET A 91 -7.49 -11.68 -30.34
CA MET A 91 -6.48 -11.60 -31.40
C MET A 91 -5.11 -12.20 -31.04
N GLY A 92 -4.88 -12.50 -29.76
CA GLY A 92 -3.74 -13.32 -29.32
C GLY A 92 -2.36 -12.65 -29.43
N SER A 93 -1.63 -12.70 -28.32
CA SER A 93 -0.19 -12.47 -28.18
C SER A 93 0.32 -11.04 -28.38
N ILE A 94 0.78 -10.44 -27.28
CA ILE A 94 2.18 -10.60 -26.87
C ILE A 94 2.19 -11.05 -25.41
#